data_AF-A0A4R8H8G5-F1
#
_entry.id   AF-A0A4R8H8G5-F1
#
_cell.length_a   1.000
_cell.length_b   1.000
_cell.length_c   1.000
_cell.angle_alpha   90.00
_cell.angle_beta   90.00
_cell.angle_gamma   90.00
#
_symmetry.space_group_name_H-M   'P 1'
#
loop_
_entity.id
_entity.type
_entity.pdbx_description
1 polymer ?
#
loop_
_entity_poly.entity_id
_entity_poly.type
_entity_poly.pdbx_seq_one_letter_code
_entity_poly.pdbx_strand_id
1 'polypeptide(L)' 'MYMKRESLDPKVDFVFKQIFGSEKHPEILIAFLNSVFGIKGTEGEIVSVKIENPDMDKN' A
#
# COMPACT_ATOMS: atom_id res chain seq x y z
N MET A 1 7.32 -31.95 -1.92
CA MET A 1 6.03 -31.28 -1.68
C MET A 1 6.07 -29.94 -2.38
N TYR A 2 5.25 -29.73 -3.42
CA TYR A 2 5.17 -28.43 -4.09
C TYR A 2 4.18 -27.56 -3.31
N MET A 3 4.68 -26.52 -2.66
CA MET A 3 3.82 -25.51 -2.05
C MET A 3 3.21 -24.68 -3.18
N LYS A 4 1.90 -24.82 -3.39
CA LYS A 4 1.15 -24.00 -4.34
C LYS A 4 1.27 -22.56 -3.86
N ARG A 5 1.97 -21.70 -4.60
CA ARG A 5 1.97 -20.26 -4.35
C ARG A 5 0.60 -19.75 -4.76
N GLU A 6 -0.29 -19.61 -3.80
CA GLU A 6 -1.52 -18.89 -4.02
C GLU A 6 -1.18 -17.41 -4.12
N SER A 7 -1.51 -16.79 -5.26
CA SER A 7 -1.40 -15.35 -5.42
C SER A 7 -2.38 -14.71 -4.44
N LEU A 8 -1.85 -13.86 -3.55
CA LEU A 8 -2.67 -13.07 -2.65
C LEU A 8 -3.46 -12.05 -3.47
N ASP A 9 -4.80 -12.03 -3.34
CA ASP A 9 -5.63 -11.04 -4.02
C ASP A 9 -5.51 -9.69 -3.30
N PRO A 10 -4.95 -8.65 -3.95
CA PRO A 10 -4.78 -7.32 -3.35
C PRO A 10 -6.11 -6.61 -3.06
N LYS A 11 -7.25 -7.14 -3.53
CA LYS A 11 -8.58 -6.64 -3.14
C LYS A 11 -8.96 -7.02 -1.71
N VAL A 12 -8.27 -8.00 -1.12
CA VAL A 12 -8.46 -8.35 0.29
C VAL A 12 -7.79 -7.28 1.15
N ASP A 13 -8.55 -6.68 2.07
CA ASP A 13 -8.09 -5.58 2.94
C ASP A 13 -6.78 -5.90 3.67
N PHE A 14 -6.65 -7.12 4.20
CA PHE A 14 -5.41 -7.56 4.85
C PHE A 14 -4.21 -7.57 3.88
N VAL A 15 -4.38 -8.11 2.67
CA VAL A 15 -3.32 -8.15 1.66
C VAL A 15 -2.95 -6.75 1.20
N PHE A 16 -3.95 -5.89 0.99
CA PHE A 16 -3.76 -4.48 0.68
C PHE A 16 -2.91 -3.78 1.74
N LYS A 17 -3.27 -3.95 3.03
CA LYS A 17 -2.52 -3.38 4.16
C LYS A 17 -1.11 -3.95 4.27
N GLN A 18 -0.89 -5.23 3.95
CA GLN A 18 0.48 -5.80 3.95
C GLN A 18 1.37 -5.17 2.87
N ILE A 19 0.81 -4.85 1.69
CA ILE A 19 1.56 -4.27 0.57
C ILE A 19 1.73 -2.76 0.73
N PHE A 20 0.66 -2.04 1.06
CA PHE A 20 0.60 -0.58 1.04
C PHE A 20 0.56 0.08 2.44
N GLY A 21 0.26 -0.69 3.48
CA GLY A 21 0.16 -0.22 4.85
C GLY A 21 1.46 -0.33 5.66
N SER A 22 2.59 -0.62 5.02
CA SER A 22 3.88 -0.79 5.69
C SER A 22 4.66 0.52 5.75
N GLU A 23 4.91 1.02 6.96
CA GLU A 23 5.77 2.21 7.18
C GLU A 23 7.22 2.00 6.75
N LYS A 24 7.65 0.75 6.55
CA LYS A 24 9.00 0.43 6.05
C LYS A 24 9.17 0.71 4.56
N HIS A 25 8.06 0.71 3.81
CA HIS A 25 8.05 0.84 2.35
C HIS A 25 6.98 1.82 1.86
N PRO A 26 6.99 3.09 2.33
CA PRO A 26 6.00 4.09 1.94
C PRO A 26 6.02 4.41 0.43
N GLU A 27 7.16 4.18 -0.24
CA GLU A 27 7.34 4.39 -1.68
C GLU A 27 6.36 3.57 -2.54
N ILE A 28 5.95 2.39 -2.06
CA ILE A 28 5.00 1.52 -2.77
C ILE A 28 3.61 2.17 -2.78
N LEU A 29 3.17 2.68 -1.62
CA LEU A 29 1.91 3.41 -1.49
C LEU A 29 1.94 4.71 -2.29
N ILE A 30 3.03 5.46 -2.22
CA ILE A 30 3.21 6.70 -3.00
C ILE A 30 3.11 6.43 -4.50
N ALA A 31 3.85 5.43 -5.01
CA ALA A 31 3.83 5.08 -6.43
C ALA A 31 2.45 4.63 -6.90
N PHE A 32 1.73 3.86 -6.07
CA PHE A 32 0.35 3.46 -6.36
C PHE A 32 -0.58 4.67 -6.45
N LEU A 33 -0.59 5.55 -5.46
CA LEU A 33 -1.45 6.74 -5.44
C LEU A 33 -1.15 7.68 -6.62
N ASN A 34 0.13 7.96 -6.88
CA ASN A 34 0.53 8.80 -8.01
C ASN A 34 0.09 8.20 -9.36
N SER A 35 0.08 6.87 -9.48
CA SER A 35 -0.40 6.17 -10.69
C SER A 35 -1.93 6.20 -10.81
N VAL A 36 -2.65 5.98 -9.71
CA VAL A 36 -4.12 6.01 -9.66
C VAL A 36 -4.66 7.39 -9.98
N PHE A 37 -4.03 8.44 -9.45
CA PHE A 37 -4.45 9.82 -9.68
C PHE A 37 -3.86 10.44 -10.95
N GLY A 38 -2.90 9.79 -11.60
CA GLY A 38 -2.27 10.31 -12.82
C GLY A 38 -1.44 11.58 -12.61
N ILE A 39 -0.93 11.77 -11.40
CA ILE A 39 -0.22 12.99 -10.95
C ILE A 39 1.31 12.84 -10.94
N LYS A 40 1.81 11.66 -11.34
CA LYS A 40 3.25 11.41 -11.44
C LYS A 40 3.90 12.39 -12.42
N GLY A 41 4.94 13.10 -11.98
CA GLY A 41 5.62 14.12 -12.79
C GLY A 41 4.87 15.45 -12.92
N THR A 42 3.83 15.67 -12.11
CA THR A 42 3.09 16.95 -12.05
C THR A 42 3.43 17.71 -10.77
N GLU A 43 3.03 18.98 -10.70
CA GLU A 43 3.18 19.79 -9.47
C GLU A 43 2.45 19.18 -8.25
N GLY A 44 1.45 18.33 -8.48
CA GLY A 44 0.68 17.65 -7.45
C GLY A 44 1.24 16.29 -7.03
N GLU A 45 2.43 15.90 -7.50
CA GLU A 45 3.01 14.60 -7.17
C GLU A 45 3.19 14.40 -5.66
N ILE A 46 2.68 13.27 -5.16
CA ILE A 46 2.84 12.89 -3.75
C ILE A 46 4.29 12.46 -3.53
N VAL A 47 4.97 13.10 -2.58
CA VAL A 47 6.36 12.78 -2.21
C VAL A 47 6.50 12.19 -0.81
N SER A 48 5.48 12.33 0.02
CA SER A 48 5.45 11.77 1.37
C SER A 48 4.02 11.40 1.77
N VAL A 49 3.91 10.33 2.56
CA VAL A 49 2.66 9.86 3.14
C VAL A 49 2.94 9.45 4.59
N LYS A 50 1.99 9.71 5.47
CA LYS A 50 1.99 9.20 6.84
C LYS A 50 0.75 8.35 7.02
N ILE A 51 0.94 7.13 7.49
CA ILE A 51 -0.16 6.22 7.81
C ILE A 51 -0.58 6.54 9.24
N GLU A 52 -1.60 7.37 9.40
CA GLU A 52 -2.24 7.59 10.70
C GLU A 52 -3.11 6.36 10.98
N ASN A 53 -2.53 5.29 11.53
CA ASN A 53 -3.26 4.05 11.83
C ASN A 53 -4.16 4.26 13.06
N PRO A 54 -5.50 4.46 12.94
CA PRO A 54 -6.33 4.78 14.09
C PRO A 54 -6.74 3.52 14.88
N ASP A 55 -6.58 2.31 14.32
CA ASP A 55 -7.00 1.06 14.97
C ASP A 55 -6.21 -0.16 14.45
N MET A 56 -5.18 -0.57 15.19
CA MET A 56 -4.74 -1.99 15.22
C MET A 56 -4.53 -2.52 16.64
N ASP A 57 -5.18 -1.94 17.65
CA ASP A 57 -5.40 -2.60 18.94
C ASP A 57 -6.80 -3.22 18.93
N LYS A 58 -6.92 -4.43 18.39
CA LYS A 58 -7.94 -5.35 18.88
C LYS A 58 -7.32 -6.12 20.04
N ASN A 59 -7.88 -5.91 21.23
CA ASN A 59 -7.78 -6.76 22.43
C ASN A 59 -7.39 -8.22 22.14
#